data_AF-A0A7H8QUL0-F1
#
_entry.id   AF-A0A7H8QUL0-F1
#
_cell.length_a   1.000
_cell.length_b   1.000
_cell.length_c   1.000
_cell.angle_alpha   90.00
_cell.angle_beta   90.00
_cell.angle_gamma   90.00
#
_symmetry.space_group_name_H-M   'P 1'
#
loop_
_entity.id
_entity.type
_entity.pdbx_description
1 polymer ?
#
loop_
_entity_poly.entity_id
_entity_poly.type
_entity_poly.pdbx_seq_one_letter_code
_entity_poly.pdbx_strand_id
1 'polypeptide(L)'
;MFPKATRGSSQRLGLTAMKSIAHDCQPPTSRPPNADLYTDSDFVRSYVSSLLEAGREVVAILHSYGGQVGSDALIGLGKATREKEGLSGGVTHLIYTAAFAVAEGVGMMDKVREFGHMNLVPIAFDFAEDDTCLNNDPRNLLVGPSDLAEEEVDKCLVTLVRWNGKAMYLPIRHAAWRDIPVAYIHCTTDMTVPLDYQRSFVADMEKAGRPVRTFELATGHSPNLTATAGVVDAINQVVFEAQTASLRYHLGDNYEFDFVDGAYLWPAAPGIEEVFGTQQACYSYFDGTAGSALAAVDDLAAYVAENGPFDAVLGFSMGSALAATLLLQPRDGNGKKLAPTHDAARNLIYSAIFVCGTLPVDCAELRRGTMTWMDAARAHQKCWPVRVPTVNAWSEQDTGYPGESQQLMRMCVEESRVELRHSAGHGVPSKTDEVAALASSVQQMLSTVRARV
;
A
#
# COMPACT_ATOMS: atom_id res chain seq x y z
N MET A 1 -0.63 -9.13 17.01
CA MET A 1 -1.52 -10.30 17.22
C MET A 1 -2.71 -10.12 16.31
N PHE A 2 -2.68 -10.71 15.11
CA PHE A 2 -3.72 -10.54 14.09
C PHE A 2 -4.88 -11.53 14.32
N PRO A 3 -6.14 -11.17 14.02
CA PRO A 3 -7.30 -12.02 14.32
C PRO A 3 -7.46 -13.19 13.33
N LYS A 4 -7.92 -14.34 13.85
CA LYS A 4 -8.12 -15.61 13.13
C LYS A 4 -9.19 -15.49 12.02
N ALA A 5 -8.85 -15.92 10.81
CA ALA A 5 -9.82 -16.29 9.78
C ALA A 5 -10.16 -17.80 9.85
N THR A 6 -11.43 -18.13 9.68
CA THR A 6 -11.97 -19.49 9.66
C THR A 6 -11.50 -20.30 8.44
N ARG A 7 -11.16 -21.58 8.67
CA ARG A 7 -10.68 -22.55 7.67
C ARG A 7 -11.67 -22.74 6.50
N GLY A 8 -11.32 -22.22 5.33
CA GLY A 8 -11.84 -22.62 4.02
C GLY A 8 -10.81 -23.42 3.22
N SER A 9 -11.24 -24.16 2.20
CA SER A 9 -10.42 -25.04 1.34
C SER A 9 -9.61 -24.30 0.26
N SER A 10 -9.18 -23.07 0.53
CA SER A 10 -8.59 -22.13 -0.43
C SER A 10 -7.05 -22.09 -0.35
N GLN A 11 -6.38 -21.89 -1.50
CA GLN A 11 -4.90 -21.82 -1.64
C GLN A 11 -4.34 -20.53 -1.07
N ARG A 12 -3.09 -20.46 -0.60
CA ARG A 12 -2.53 -19.20 -0.05
C ARG A 12 -1.26 -18.73 -0.76
N LEU A 13 -1.25 -17.46 -1.18
CA LEU A 13 -0.14 -16.77 -1.85
C LEU A 13 0.34 -15.56 -1.02
N GLY A 14 1.58 -15.59 -0.53
CA GLY A 14 2.22 -14.47 0.17
C GLY A 14 2.77 -13.41 -0.78
N LEU A 15 2.50 -12.13 -0.58
CA LEU A 15 2.76 -11.05 -1.56
C LEU A 15 3.42 -9.83 -0.89
N THR A 16 4.57 -9.38 -1.42
CA THR A 16 5.37 -8.24 -0.91
C THR A 16 5.62 -7.12 -1.95
N ALA A 17 5.16 -5.86 -1.76
CA ALA A 17 5.75 -4.62 -2.33
C ALA A 17 5.13 -3.31 -1.76
N MET A 18 5.82 -2.15 -1.89
CA MET A 18 5.16 -0.87 -2.25
C MET A 18 5.99 0.40 -2.58
N LYS A 19 5.30 1.40 -3.19
CA LYS A 19 5.65 2.80 -3.53
C LYS A 19 4.41 3.73 -3.52
N SER A 20 4.45 4.87 -2.81
CA SER A 20 3.36 5.90 -2.72
C SER A 20 3.86 7.35 -2.92
N ILE A 21 2.98 8.29 -3.32
CA ILE A 21 3.29 9.74 -3.53
C ILE A 21 2.24 10.61 -2.81
N ALA A 22 2.64 11.71 -2.17
CA ALA A 22 1.76 12.74 -1.58
C ALA A 22 2.13 14.15 -2.10
N HIS A 23 1.14 15.05 -2.25
CA HIS A 23 1.34 16.46 -2.63
C HIS A 23 0.52 17.38 -1.70
N ASP A 24 1.09 18.51 -1.31
CA ASP A 24 0.52 19.46 -0.35
C ASP A 24 -0.16 20.63 -1.07
N CYS A 25 -1.38 20.98 -0.68
CA CYS A 25 -2.10 22.12 -1.27
C CYS A 25 -1.56 23.43 -0.66
N GLN A 26 -1.15 24.37 -1.53
CA GLN A 26 -0.67 25.69 -1.11
C GLN A 26 -1.74 26.44 -0.28
N PRO A 27 -1.35 27.24 0.73
CA PRO A 27 -2.29 27.99 1.54
C PRO A 27 -3.08 29.00 0.70
N PRO A 28 -4.35 29.30 1.08
CA PRO A 28 -5.20 30.21 0.32
C PRO A 28 -4.57 31.60 0.19
N THR A 29 -4.59 32.14 -1.03
CA THR A 29 -4.01 33.47 -1.33
C THR A 29 -4.95 34.61 -0.93
N SER A 30 -6.25 34.33 -0.75
CA SER A 30 -7.27 35.30 -0.32
C SER A 30 -7.34 35.44 1.21
N ARG A 31 -7.63 36.66 1.67
CA ARG A 31 -7.85 36.98 3.10
C ARG A 31 -9.12 37.85 3.25
N PRO A 32 -10.22 37.31 3.81
CA PRO A 32 -10.37 35.96 4.32
C PRO A 32 -10.36 34.87 3.22
N PRO A 33 -9.97 33.62 3.57
CA PRO A 33 -10.07 32.48 2.66
C PRO A 33 -11.50 32.29 2.16
N ASN A 34 -11.67 32.13 0.85
CA ASN A 34 -12.99 32.05 0.21
C ASN A 34 -13.17 30.83 -0.72
N ALA A 35 -12.15 29.99 -0.88
CA ALA A 35 -12.30 28.72 -1.59
C ALA A 35 -13.33 27.86 -0.86
N ASP A 36 -14.25 27.27 -1.61
CA ASP A 36 -15.31 26.42 -1.10
C ASP A 36 -15.14 24.98 -1.64
N LEU A 37 -16.03 24.07 -1.22
CA LEU A 37 -16.02 22.67 -1.67
C LEU A 37 -15.83 22.52 -3.18
N TYR A 38 -16.54 23.32 -3.95
CA TYR A 38 -16.58 23.16 -5.39
C TYR A 38 -15.31 23.71 -6.04
N THR A 39 -14.82 24.85 -5.54
CA THR A 39 -13.54 25.42 -5.98
C THR A 39 -12.39 24.47 -5.67
N ASP A 40 -12.39 23.86 -4.48
CA ASP A 40 -11.40 22.85 -4.08
C ASP A 40 -11.49 21.60 -4.99
N SER A 41 -12.72 21.14 -5.26
CA SER A 41 -12.97 19.95 -6.08
C SER A 41 -12.56 20.15 -7.54
N ASP A 42 -12.86 21.32 -8.12
CA ASP A 42 -12.46 21.67 -9.48
C ASP A 42 -10.93 21.75 -9.61
N PHE A 43 -10.25 22.30 -8.60
CA PHE A 43 -8.79 22.34 -8.55
C PHE A 43 -8.18 20.93 -8.49
N VAL A 44 -8.64 20.08 -7.57
CA VAL A 44 -8.18 18.68 -7.43
C VAL A 44 -8.45 17.91 -8.72
N ARG A 45 -9.64 18.05 -9.31
CA ARG A 45 -10.00 17.39 -10.57
C ARG A 45 -9.06 17.79 -11.70
N SER A 46 -8.78 19.08 -11.86
CA SER A 46 -7.86 19.59 -12.88
C SER A 46 -6.47 19.01 -12.72
N TYR A 47 -5.94 19.03 -11.49
CA TYR A 47 -4.62 18.48 -11.19
C TYR A 47 -4.54 16.98 -11.46
N VAL A 48 -5.49 16.19 -10.94
CA VAL A 48 -5.49 14.74 -11.15
C VAL A 48 -5.66 14.42 -12.63
N SER A 49 -6.55 15.11 -13.35
CA SER A 49 -6.73 14.89 -14.80
C SER A 49 -5.42 15.06 -15.57
N SER A 50 -4.61 16.07 -15.24
CA SER A 50 -3.28 16.28 -15.85
C SER A 50 -2.32 15.10 -15.63
N LEU A 51 -2.36 14.46 -14.46
CA LEU A 51 -1.58 13.26 -14.18
C LEU A 51 -2.06 12.08 -15.05
N LEU A 52 -3.37 11.90 -15.19
CA LEU A 52 -3.94 10.80 -15.97
C LEU A 52 -3.69 10.97 -17.47
N GLU A 53 -3.76 12.20 -17.99
CA GLU A 53 -3.41 12.54 -19.38
C GLU A 53 -1.94 12.25 -19.69
N ALA A 54 -1.06 12.38 -18.69
CA ALA A 54 0.33 11.92 -18.77
C ALA A 54 0.48 10.39 -18.64
N GLY A 55 -0.62 9.65 -18.74
CA GLY A 55 -0.67 8.18 -18.69
C GLY A 55 -0.46 7.58 -17.31
N ARG A 56 -0.58 8.38 -16.23
CA ARG A 56 -0.32 7.90 -14.86
C ARG A 56 -1.50 7.14 -14.28
N GLU A 57 -1.16 6.16 -13.45
CA GLU A 57 -2.10 5.54 -12.52
C GLU A 57 -1.95 6.19 -11.15
N VAL A 58 -3.07 6.55 -10.51
CA VAL A 58 -3.10 7.34 -9.27
C VAL A 58 -3.92 6.61 -8.20
N VAL A 59 -3.40 6.54 -6.98
CA VAL A 59 -4.19 6.26 -5.78
C VAL A 59 -4.40 7.58 -5.05
N ALA A 60 -5.65 7.92 -4.75
CA ALA A 60 -5.99 9.14 -4.04
C ALA A 60 -6.20 8.86 -2.55
N ILE A 61 -5.39 9.48 -1.69
CA ILE A 61 -5.53 9.40 -0.24
C ILE A 61 -6.31 10.63 0.22
N LEU A 62 -7.48 10.40 0.80
CA LEU A 62 -8.47 11.41 1.12
C LEU A 62 -8.63 11.46 2.65
N HIS A 63 -8.12 12.51 3.27
CA HIS A 63 -8.16 12.68 4.74
C HIS A 63 -9.21 13.71 5.14
N SER A 64 -9.99 13.42 6.19
CA SER A 64 -10.95 14.37 6.77
C SER A 64 -11.89 15.01 5.72
N TYR A 65 -11.95 16.34 5.65
CA TYR A 65 -12.65 17.12 4.62
C TYR A 65 -12.24 16.77 3.19
N GLY A 66 -11.00 16.32 2.97
CA GLY A 66 -10.52 15.81 1.68
C GLY A 66 -11.33 14.62 1.17
N GLY A 67 -12.03 13.89 2.04
CA GLY A 67 -13.03 12.90 1.64
C GLY A 67 -14.17 13.51 0.82
N GLN A 68 -14.67 14.67 1.22
CA GLN A 68 -15.74 15.41 0.54
C GLN A 68 -15.26 15.92 -0.81
N VAL A 69 -14.10 16.59 -0.81
CA VAL A 69 -13.45 17.14 -2.01
C VAL A 69 -13.12 16.04 -3.02
N GLY A 70 -12.45 14.97 -2.59
CA GLY A 70 -12.05 13.88 -3.47
C GLY A 70 -13.24 13.10 -4.04
N SER A 71 -14.30 12.90 -3.25
CA SER A 71 -15.52 12.25 -3.74
C SER A 71 -16.17 13.06 -4.86
N ASP A 72 -16.21 14.38 -4.74
CA ASP A 72 -16.82 15.26 -5.74
C ASP A 72 -15.91 15.41 -6.99
N ALA A 73 -14.60 15.51 -6.79
CA ALA A 73 -13.64 15.81 -7.84
C ALA A 73 -13.37 14.63 -8.80
N LEU A 74 -13.32 13.40 -8.28
CA LEU A 74 -12.72 12.26 -8.98
C LEU A 74 -13.70 11.40 -9.78
N ILE A 75 -14.97 11.80 -9.84
CA ILE A 75 -16.00 11.09 -10.61
C ILE A 75 -15.59 10.95 -12.09
N GLY A 76 -15.78 9.76 -12.67
CA GLY A 76 -15.41 9.44 -14.05
C GLY A 76 -13.90 9.32 -14.31
N LEU A 77 -13.03 9.57 -13.33
CA LEU A 77 -11.58 9.47 -13.50
C LEU A 77 -11.01 8.07 -13.16
N GLY A 78 -11.88 7.12 -12.79
CA GLY A 78 -11.50 5.76 -12.48
C GLY A 78 -10.81 5.04 -13.65
N LYS A 79 -9.78 4.24 -13.37
CA LYS A 79 -9.04 3.46 -14.37
C LYS A 79 -9.95 2.61 -15.25
N ALA A 80 -10.84 1.83 -14.64
CA ALA A 80 -11.78 0.97 -15.40
C ALA A 80 -12.75 1.77 -16.29
N THR A 81 -13.12 2.99 -15.89
CA THR A 81 -13.96 3.89 -16.70
C THR A 81 -13.17 4.40 -17.90
N ARG A 82 -11.97 4.91 -17.66
CA ARG A 82 -11.09 5.45 -18.70
C ARG A 82 -10.64 4.40 -19.72
N GLU A 83 -10.33 3.19 -19.26
CA GLU A 83 -9.97 2.07 -20.14
C GLU A 83 -11.10 1.71 -21.11
N LYS A 84 -12.37 1.73 -20.66
CA LYS A 84 -13.53 1.52 -21.53
C LYS A 84 -13.68 2.60 -22.59
N GLU A 85 -13.18 3.80 -22.32
CA GLU A 85 -13.14 4.93 -23.25
C GLU A 85 -11.88 4.93 -24.14
N GLY A 86 -10.99 3.95 -23.98
CA GLY A 86 -9.73 3.86 -24.72
C GLY A 86 -8.67 4.88 -24.26
N LEU A 87 -8.84 5.46 -23.07
CA LEU A 87 -7.90 6.41 -22.49
C LEU A 87 -6.87 5.69 -21.59
N SER A 88 -5.62 6.16 -21.61
CA SER A 88 -4.57 5.70 -20.71
C SER A 88 -4.65 6.42 -19.34
N GLY A 89 -4.02 5.80 -18.34
CA GLY A 89 -4.01 6.28 -16.96
C GLY A 89 -5.38 6.17 -16.28
N GLY A 90 -5.40 6.40 -14.98
CA GLY A 90 -6.64 6.46 -14.21
C GLY A 90 -6.44 6.42 -12.71
N VAL A 91 -7.47 6.83 -11.98
CA VAL A 91 -7.52 6.64 -10.52
C VAL A 91 -7.83 5.17 -10.25
N THR A 92 -6.90 4.45 -9.63
CA THR A 92 -7.04 3.02 -9.36
C THR A 92 -7.80 2.77 -8.06
N HIS A 93 -7.56 3.59 -7.02
CA HIS A 93 -8.19 3.46 -5.71
C HIS A 93 -8.40 4.82 -5.03
N LEU A 94 -9.44 4.89 -4.21
CA LEU A 94 -9.67 5.91 -3.20
C LEU A 94 -9.38 5.30 -1.82
N ILE A 95 -8.50 5.93 -1.04
CA ILE A 95 -8.21 5.54 0.33
C ILE A 95 -8.71 6.67 1.24
N TYR A 96 -9.82 6.46 1.91
CA TYR A 96 -10.36 7.39 2.89
C TYR A 96 -9.68 7.15 4.23
N THR A 97 -9.17 8.20 4.87
CA THR A 97 -8.50 8.13 6.17
C THR A 97 -9.22 9.07 7.12
N ALA A 98 -9.94 8.55 8.11
CA ALA A 98 -10.72 9.38 9.03
C ALA A 98 -11.55 10.47 8.30
N ALA A 99 -12.14 10.12 7.16
CA ALA A 99 -12.63 11.08 6.18
C ALA A 99 -14.14 11.03 5.96
N PHE A 100 -14.69 12.17 5.53
CA PHE A 100 -16.10 12.30 5.19
C PHE A 100 -16.38 11.70 3.80
N ALA A 101 -16.61 10.38 3.76
CA ALA A 101 -16.99 9.64 2.55
C ALA A 101 -18.53 9.64 2.40
N VAL A 102 -19.11 10.82 2.23
CA VAL A 102 -20.57 11.02 2.16
C VAL A 102 -21.14 10.69 0.77
N ALA A 103 -22.46 10.53 0.68
CA ALA A 103 -23.19 10.35 -0.58
C ALA A 103 -23.60 11.70 -1.20
N GLU A 104 -24.03 11.68 -2.46
CA GLU A 104 -24.53 12.86 -3.15
C GLU A 104 -25.64 13.56 -2.36
N GLY A 105 -25.59 14.90 -2.37
CA GLY A 105 -26.54 15.74 -1.65
C GLY A 105 -26.27 15.87 -0.15
N VAL A 106 -25.21 15.24 0.38
CA VAL A 106 -24.84 15.28 1.80
C VAL A 106 -23.54 16.06 1.99
N GLY A 107 -23.51 16.96 2.96
CA GLY A 107 -22.30 17.64 3.44
C GLY A 107 -21.84 17.14 4.80
N MET A 108 -20.62 17.52 5.20
CA MET A 108 -20.02 17.21 6.51
C MET A 108 -21.00 17.48 7.67
N MET A 109 -21.61 18.66 7.69
CA MET A 109 -22.51 19.08 8.77
C MET A 109 -23.86 18.34 8.79
N ASP A 110 -24.28 17.75 7.67
CA ASP A 110 -25.47 16.91 7.65
C ASP A 110 -25.25 15.62 8.44
N LYS A 111 -24.05 15.04 8.34
CA LYS A 111 -23.67 13.87 9.14
C LYS A 111 -23.55 14.22 10.63
N VAL A 112 -23.00 15.39 10.96
CA VAL A 112 -22.98 15.87 12.37
C VAL A 112 -24.39 16.03 12.92
N ARG A 113 -25.33 16.53 12.11
CA ARG A 113 -26.74 16.67 12.48
C ARG A 113 -27.44 15.33 12.62
N GLU A 114 -27.18 14.39 11.73
CA GLU A 114 -27.72 13.01 11.77
C GLU A 114 -27.42 12.33 13.11
N PHE A 115 -26.20 12.53 13.64
CA PHE A 115 -25.77 12.00 14.93
C PHE A 115 -26.14 12.87 16.15
N GLY A 116 -26.85 13.99 15.94
CA GLY A 116 -27.33 14.84 17.02
C GLY A 116 -26.23 15.67 17.72
N HIS A 117 -25.09 15.88 17.06
CA HIS A 117 -23.90 16.51 17.67
C HIS A 117 -23.67 17.96 17.22
N MET A 118 -24.68 18.64 16.69
CA MET A 118 -24.55 20.05 16.26
C MET A 118 -24.16 21.00 17.40
N ASN A 119 -24.49 20.65 18.64
CA ASN A 119 -24.07 21.40 19.83
C ASN A 119 -22.57 21.33 20.11
N LEU A 120 -21.85 20.37 19.53
CA LEU A 120 -20.40 20.23 19.65
C LEU A 120 -19.62 21.07 18.62
N VAL A 121 -20.28 21.53 17.55
CA VAL A 121 -19.62 22.29 16.47
C VAL A 121 -18.92 23.56 17.00
N PRO A 122 -19.55 24.40 17.85
CA PRO A 122 -18.86 25.56 18.43
C PRO A 122 -17.76 25.23 19.44
N ILE A 123 -17.70 23.97 19.91
CA ILE A 123 -16.62 23.49 20.78
C ILE A 123 -15.43 23.06 19.92
N ALA A 124 -15.70 22.40 18.79
CA ALA A 124 -14.67 21.92 17.88
C ALA A 124 -14.01 23.05 17.06
N PHE A 125 -14.80 24.06 16.68
CA PHE A 125 -14.36 25.12 15.79
C PHE A 125 -14.63 26.53 16.36
N ASP A 126 -13.64 27.41 16.20
CA ASP A 126 -13.76 28.84 16.43
C ASP A 126 -14.11 29.55 15.10
N PHE A 127 -15.36 29.99 14.96
CA PHE A 127 -15.86 30.71 13.79
C PHE A 127 -15.72 32.23 13.97
N ALA A 128 -15.13 32.89 12.99
CA ALA A 128 -15.11 34.36 12.90
C ALA A 128 -16.42 34.90 12.29
N GLU A 129 -16.60 36.23 12.32
CA GLU A 129 -17.79 36.91 11.79
C GLU A 129 -18.02 36.67 10.28
N ASP A 130 -16.97 36.34 9.54
CA ASP A 130 -17.02 36.03 8.10
C ASP A 130 -17.25 34.54 7.79
N ASP A 131 -17.56 33.75 8.82
CA ASP A 131 -17.71 32.28 8.82
C ASP A 131 -16.44 31.48 8.49
N THR A 132 -15.26 32.12 8.45
CA THR A 132 -14.01 31.38 8.45
C THR A 132 -13.75 30.76 9.82
N CYS A 133 -13.03 29.64 9.89
CA CYS A 133 -12.84 28.94 11.15
C CYS A 133 -11.42 28.44 11.39
N LEU A 134 -11.11 28.23 12.67
CA LEU A 134 -9.97 27.49 13.19
C LEU A 134 -10.48 26.31 14.03
N ASN A 135 -9.63 25.32 14.26
CA ASN A 135 -9.90 24.31 15.27
C ASN A 135 -9.61 24.91 16.67
N ASN A 136 -10.52 24.73 17.63
CA ASN A 136 -10.45 25.40 18.93
C ASN A 136 -9.44 24.74 19.89
N ASP A 137 -9.22 23.42 19.73
CA ASP A 137 -8.27 22.62 20.53
C ASP A 137 -7.61 21.55 19.64
N PRO A 138 -6.77 21.96 18.67
CA PRO A 138 -6.24 21.03 17.68
C PRO A 138 -5.31 19.97 18.27
N ARG A 139 -4.71 20.24 19.44
CA ARG A 139 -3.87 19.27 20.14
C ARG A 139 -4.70 18.06 20.57
N ASN A 140 -5.84 18.27 21.21
CA ASN A 140 -6.67 17.15 21.66
C ASN A 140 -7.60 16.61 20.55
N LEU A 141 -8.13 17.49 19.70
CA LEU A 141 -9.12 17.12 18.70
C LEU A 141 -8.52 16.51 17.42
N LEU A 142 -7.35 16.99 16.99
CA LEU A 142 -6.69 16.51 15.78
C LEU A 142 -5.61 15.47 16.08
N VAL A 143 -4.67 15.79 16.97
CA VAL A 143 -3.55 14.89 17.30
C VAL A 143 -3.99 13.79 18.26
N GLY A 144 -4.64 14.17 19.36
CA GLY A 144 -5.07 13.25 20.42
C GLY A 144 -3.89 12.66 21.21
N PRO A 145 -4.13 11.61 22.01
CA PRO A 145 -3.07 10.93 22.74
C PRO A 145 -2.02 10.34 21.77
N SER A 146 -0.74 10.62 22.01
CA SER A 146 0.37 10.09 21.21
C SER A 146 1.66 10.02 22.02
N ASP A 147 2.59 9.17 21.58
CA ASP A 147 3.94 9.02 22.15
C ASP A 147 4.95 10.03 21.59
N LEU A 148 4.48 11.01 20.81
CA LEU A 148 5.34 12.02 20.19
C LEU A 148 5.86 13.03 21.21
N ALA A 149 7.05 13.55 20.96
CA ALA A 149 7.59 14.66 21.76
C ALA A 149 6.70 15.91 21.59
N GLU A 150 6.47 16.65 22.69
CA GLU A 150 5.59 17.84 22.65
C GLU A 150 6.02 18.86 21.61
N GLU A 151 7.34 19.02 21.40
CA GLU A 151 7.91 19.93 20.40
C GLU A 151 7.56 19.52 18.96
N GLU A 152 7.48 18.23 18.66
CA GLU A 152 7.10 17.73 17.35
C GLU A 152 5.62 18.03 17.07
N VAL A 153 4.77 17.81 18.08
CA VAL A 153 3.36 18.18 18.02
C VAL A 153 3.20 19.69 17.81
N ASP A 154 3.92 20.53 18.57
CA ASP A 154 3.85 21.99 18.42
C ASP A 154 4.26 22.46 17.02
N LYS A 155 5.31 21.87 16.43
CA LYS A 155 5.73 22.16 15.06
C LYS A 155 4.64 21.88 14.03
N CYS A 156 3.86 20.83 14.22
CA CYS A 156 2.71 20.53 13.36
C CYS A 156 1.53 21.48 13.63
N LEU A 157 1.24 21.79 14.90
CA LEU A 157 0.09 22.64 15.24
C LEU A 157 0.22 24.06 14.68
N VAL A 158 1.44 24.61 14.61
CA VAL A 158 1.66 25.95 14.05
C VAL A 158 1.47 26.05 12.54
N THR A 159 1.37 24.92 11.82
CA THR A 159 1.08 24.93 10.37
C THR A 159 -0.40 25.02 10.05
N LEU A 160 -1.28 24.85 11.04
CA LEU A 160 -2.72 24.94 10.85
C LEU A 160 -3.14 26.36 10.50
N VAL A 161 -3.95 26.48 9.44
CA VAL A 161 -4.43 27.77 8.93
C VAL A 161 -5.94 27.89 9.05
N ARG A 162 -6.39 29.14 9.12
CA ARG A 162 -7.81 29.49 9.04
C ARG A 162 -8.35 29.12 7.65
N TRP A 163 -9.54 28.56 7.59
CA TRP A 163 -10.17 28.08 6.35
C TRP A 163 -11.65 28.45 6.28
N ASN A 164 -12.24 28.33 5.09
CA ASN A 164 -13.62 28.72 4.83
C ASN A 164 -14.61 27.71 5.45
N GLY A 165 -15.21 28.05 6.60
CA GLY A 165 -16.13 27.17 7.32
C GLY A 165 -17.42 26.88 6.55
N LYS A 166 -17.79 27.70 5.57
CA LYS A 166 -18.97 27.46 4.70
C LYS A 166 -18.86 26.17 3.92
N ALA A 167 -17.63 25.74 3.60
CA ALA A 167 -17.39 24.51 2.85
C ALA A 167 -17.92 23.25 3.57
N MET A 168 -17.96 23.26 4.91
CA MET A 168 -18.49 22.15 5.72
C MET A 168 -20.00 21.90 5.50
N TYR A 169 -20.73 22.92 5.02
CA TYR A 169 -22.18 22.89 4.84
C TYR A 169 -22.59 22.63 3.39
N LEU A 170 -21.62 22.62 2.46
CA LEU A 170 -21.92 22.36 1.06
C LEU A 170 -22.06 20.86 0.81
N PRO A 171 -23.14 20.41 0.16
CA PRO A 171 -23.30 19.01 -0.20
C PRO A 171 -22.41 18.64 -1.39
N ILE A 172 -21.90 17.41 -1.42
CA ILE A 172 -21.23 16.91 -2.64
C ILE A 172 -22.27 16.70 -3.75
N ARG A 173 -21.86 16.96 -4.99
CA ARG A 173 -22.64 16.73 -6.21
C ARG A 173 -22.45 15.31 -6.73
N HIS A 174 -21.27 14.73 -6.49
CA HIS A 174 -20.86 13.44 -7.01
C HIS A 174 -20.15 12.61 -5.95
N ALA A 175 -20.32 11.29 -6.01
CA ALA A 175 -19.59 10.34 -5.19
C ALA A 175 -18.70 9.42 -6.05
N ALA A 176 -17.43 9.79 -6.23
CA ALA A 176 -16.46 9.01 -6.98
C ALA A 176 -16.27 7.57 -6.45
N TRP A 177 -16.53 7.35 -5.15
CA TRP A 177 -16.50 6.03 -4.53
C TRP A 177 -17.52 5.04 -5.11
N ARG A 178 -18.54 5.52 -5.86
CA ARG A 178 -19.46 4.63 -6.57
C ARG A 178 -18.76 3.78 -7.63
N ASP A 179 -17.80 4.37 -8.33
CA ASP A 179 -17.16 3.75 -9.50
C ASP A 179 -15.74 3.26 -9.19
N ILE A 180 -15.01 3.96 -8.33
CA ILE A 180 -13.58 3.72 -8.06
C ILE A 180 -13.41 2.80 -6.84
N PRO A 181 -12.53 1.77 -6.88
CA PRO A 181 -12.22 0.91 -5.73
C PRO A 181 -11.91 1.70 -4.47
N VAL A 182 -12.43 1.24 -3.33
CA VAL A 182 -12.41 2.00 -2.07
C VAL A 182 -11.76 1.20 -0.95
N ALA A 183 -10.86 1.86 -0.24
CA ALA A 183 -10.42 1.47 1.09
C ALA A 183 -10.73 2.56 2.12
N TYR A 184 -10.89 2.17 3.38
CA TYR A 184 -11.13 3.07 4.50
C TYR A 184 -10.23 2.73 5.69
N ILE A 185 -9.45 3.68 6.16
CA ILE A 185 -8.62 3.59 7.37
C ILE A 185 -9.39 4.26 8.51
N HIS A 186 -9.87 3.45 9.45
CA HIS A 186 -10.54 3.93 10.64
C HIS A 186 -9.52 4.37 11.70
N CYS A 187 -9.72 5.55 12.26
CA CYS A 187 -8.99 6.03 13.43
C CYS A 187 -9.88 5.88 14.66
N THR A 188 -9.59 4.91 15.53
CA THR A 188 -10.54 4.48 16.57
C THR A 188 -10.66 5.44 17.74
N THR A 189 -9.72 6.38 17.89
CA THR A 189 -9.75 7.42 18.95
C THR A 189 -9.92 8.82 18.37
N ASP A 190 -10.43 8.93 17.14
CA ASP A 190 -10.70 10.19 16.48
C ASP A 190 -11.82 10.99 17.17
N MET A 191 -11.50 12.24 17.52
CA MET A 191 -12.40 13.18 18.19
C MET A 191 -13.01 14.22 17.25
N THR A 192 -12.56 14.28 15.99
CA THR A 192 -13.06 15.18 14.95
C THR A 192 -14.07 14.47 14.05
N VAL A 193 -13.76 13.24 13.62
CA VAL A 193 -14.68 12.35 12.91
C VAL A 193 -14.84 11.09 13.76
N PRO A 194 -15.74 11.09 14.75
CA PRO A 194 -15.93 9.94 15.65
C PRO A 194 -16.06 8.61 14.90
N LEU A 195 -15.56 7.52 15.51
CA LEU A 195 -15.54 6.19 14.88
C LEU A 195 -16.91 5.74 14.36
N ASP A 196 -17.99 6.09 15.05
CA ASP A 196 -19.36 5.76 14.61
C ASP A 196 -19.74 6.48 13.31
N TYR A 197 -19.22 7.69 13.07
CA TYR A 197 -19.42 8.40 11.80
C TYR A 197 -18.65 7.67 10.70
N GLN A 198 -17.38 7.35 10.97
CA GLN A 198 -16.51 6.64 10.04
C GLN A 198 -17.15 5.31 9.59
N ARG A 199 -17.63 4.52 10.54
CA ARG A 199 -18.36 3.26 10.28
C ARG A 199 -19.65 3.48 9.52
N SER A 200 -20.37 4.58 9.77
CA SER A 200 -21.59 4.91 9.01
C SER A 200 -21.30 5.16 7.53
N PHE A 201 -20.19 5.82 7.19
CA PHE A 201 -19.82 6.04 5.78
C PHE A 201 -19.52 4.72 5.07
N VAL A 202 -18.79 3.82 5.73
CA VAL A 202 -18.52 2.49 5.20
C VAL A 202 -19.81 1.69 4.99
N ALA A 203 -20.70 1.68 5.99
CA ALA A 203 -21.98 1.00 5.90
C ALA A 203 -22.87 1.57 4.78
N ASP A 204 -22.87 2.90 4.58
CA ASP A 204 -23.61 3.57 3.50
C ASP A 204 -23.06 3.17 2.11
N MET A 205 -21.74 3.08 1.95
CA MET A 205 -21.10 2.58 0.73
C MET A 205 -21.45 1.11 0.45
N GLU A 206 -21.34 0.24 1.46
CA GLU A 206 -21.68 -1.19 1.34
C GLU A 206 -23.15 -1.40 1.00
N LYS A 207 -24.05 -0.64 1.62
CA LYS A 207 -25.48 -0.64 1.31
C LYS A 207 -25.77 -0.19 -0.12
N ALA A 208 -24.95 0.70 -0.67
CA ALA A 208 -24.99 1.10 -2.07
C ALA A 208 -24.36 0.05 -3.02
N GLY A 209 -23.97 -1.12 -2.51
CA GLY A 209 -23.35 -2.20 -3.28
C GLY A 209 -21.86 -2.01 -3.53
N ARG A 210 -21.21 -1.07 -2.84
CA ARG A 210 -19.78 -0.84 -2.96
C ARG A 210 -19.01 -1.57 -1.86
N PRO A 211 -18.25 -2.64 -2.17
CA PRO A 211 -17.39 -3.26 -1.16
C PRO A 211 -16.28 -2.29 -0.77
N VAL A 212 -15.97 -2.24 0.54
CA VAL A 212 -14.95 -1.36 1.09
C VAL A 212 -13.92 -2.18 1.85
N ARG A 213 -12.65 -2.03 1.50
CA ARG A 213 -11.56 -2.63 2.28
C ARG A 213 -11.28 -1.77 3.51
N THR A 214 -11.47 -2.31 4.71
CA THR A 214 -11.29 -1.53 5.95
C THR A 214 -10.01 -1.89 6.71
N PHE A 215 -9.39 -0.87 7.29
CA PHE A 215 -8.29 -0.96 8.25
C PHE A 215 -8.70 -0.24 9.54
N GLU A 216 -8.15 -0.63 10.69
CA GLU A 216 -8.36 0.06 11.97
C GLU A 216 -7.00 0.41 12.60
N LEU A 217 -6.82 1.68 12.98
CA LEU A 217 -5.65 2.20 13.68
C LEU A 217 -6.08 2.80 15.01
N ALA A 218 -5.37 2.43 16.08
CA ALA A 218 -5.60 2.95 17.43
C ALA A 218 -5.00 4.36 17.58
N THR A 219 -5.64 5.34 16.95
CA THR A 219 -5.11 6.72 16.85
C THR A 219 -6.22 7.76 16.65
N GLY A 220 -5.86 9.03 16.88
CA GLY A 220 -6.70 10.21 16.68
C GLY A 220 -6.85 10.62 15.21
N HIS A 221 -7.24 11.87 14.98
CA HIS A 221 -7.60 12.37 13.65
C HIS A 221 -6.38 12.62 12.74
N SER A 222 -5.14 12.65 13.27
CA SER A 222 -3.92 12.88 12.51
C SER A 222 -3.04 11.61 12.43
N PRO A 223 -3.53 10.51 11.83
CA PRO A 223 -2.82 9.24 11.80
C PRO A 223 -1.53 9.31 10.97
N ASN A 224 -1.43 10.26 10.04
CA ASN A 224 -0.20 10.55 9.29
C ASN A 224 0.94 11.03 10.19
N LEU A 225 0.63 11.57 11.38
CA LEU A 225 1.60 12.03 12.37
C LEU A 225 1.79 10.98 13.49
N THR A 226 0.69 10.45 14.02
CA THR A 226 0.72 9.64 15.25
C THR A 226 0.74 8.13 15.00
N ALA A 227 0.43 7.68 13.78
CA ALA A 227 0.36 6.28 13.39
C ALA A 227 0.87 6.06 11.96
N THR A 228 1.91 6.81 11.56
CA THR A 228 2.41 6.89 10.18
C THR A 228 2.69 5.50 9.59
N ALA A 229 3.34 4.62 10.35
CA ALA A 229 3.62 3.24 9.92
C ALA A 229 2.33 2.48 9.57
N GLY A 230 1.30 2.56 10.42
CA GLY A 230 0.03 1.87 10.15
C GLY A 230 -0.74 2.43 8.96
N VAL A 231 -0.69 3.75 8.73
CA VAL A 231 -1.27 4.38 7.52
C VAL A 231 -0.56 3.88 6.27
N VAL A 232 0.77 3.82 6.33
CA VAL A 232 1.61 3.35 5.24
C VAL A 232 1.34 1.88 4.95
N ASP A 233 1.28 1.02 5.96
CA ASP A 233 0.97 -0.40 5.80
C ASP A 233 -0.39 -0.59 5.11
N ALA A 234 -1.41 0.15 5.54
CA ALA A 234 -2.73 0.11 4.92
C ALA A 234 -2.72 0.57 3.45
N ILE A 235 -2.05 1.68 3.14
CA ILE A 235 -1.87 2.14 1.76
C ILE A 235 -1.12 1.07 0.96
N ASN A 236 -0.08 0.48 1.55
CA ASN A 236 0.79 -0.48 0.91
C ASN A 236 0.02 -1.71 0.43
N GLN A 237 -0.80 -2.27 1.30
CA GLN A 237 -1.69 -3.37 0.95
C GLN A 237 -2.61 -3.00 -0.22
N VAL A 238 -3.21 -1.81 -0.22
CA VAL A 238 -4.11 -1.37 -1.30
C VAL A 238 -3.40 -1.26 -2.65
N VAL A 239 -2.22 -0.62 -2.70
CA VAL A 239 -1.52 -0.46 -3.98
C VAL A 239 -0.96 -1.77 -4.48
N PHE A 240 -0.40 -2.62 -3.62
CA PHE A 240 0.14 -3.87 -4.10
C PHE A 240 -0.95 -4.84 -4.54
N GLU A 241 -2.08 -4.81 -3.83
CA GLU A 241 -3.31 -5.45 -4.26
C GLU A 241 -3.75 -4.94 -5.66
N ALA A 242 -3.63 -3.63 -5.92
CA ALA A 242 -3.93 -3.02 -7.21
C ALA A 242 -2.97 -3.46 -8.32
N GLN A 243 -1.65 -3.46 -8.06
CA GLN A 243 -0.62 -3.83 -9.03
C GLN A 243 -0.74 -5.30 -9.46
N THR A 244 -1.19 -6.15 -8.55
CA THR A 244 -1.38 -7.59 -8.82
C THR A 244 -2.82 -7.95 -9.17
N ALA A 245 -3.75 -6.99 -9.17
CA ALA A 245 -5.18 -7.25 -9.42
C ALA A 245 -5.44 -7.99 -10.73
N SER A 246 -4.77 -7.59 -11.81
CA SER A 246 -4.90 -8.27 -13.11
C SER A 246 -4.40 -9.72 -13.03
N LEU A 247 -3.24 -9.95 -12.42
CA LEU A 247 -2.73 -11.30 -12.19
C LEU A 247 -3.69 -12.15 -11.36
N ARG A 248 -4.21 -11.61 -10.25
CA ARG A 248 -5.17 -12.30 -9.37
C ARG A 248 -6.47 -12.63 -10.10
N TYR A 249 -6.99 -11.71 -10.90
CA TYR A 249 -8.16 -11.95 -11.76
C TYR A 249 -7.93 -13.12 -12.72
N HIS A 250 -6.76 -13.19 -13.37
CA HIS A 250 -6.41 -14.29 -14.26
C HIS A 250 -6.14 -15.62 -13.53
N LEU A 251 -5.65 -15.57 -12.29
CA LEU A 251 -5.50 -16.76 -11.44
C LEU A 251 -6.87 -17.33 -11.03
N GLY A 252 -7.88 -16.49 -10.88
CA GLY A 252 -9.25 -16.84 -10.49
C GLY A 252 -9.43 -17.02 -8.98
N ASP A 253 -10.65 -17.33 -8.56
CA ASP A 253 -11.07 -17.26 -7.14
C ASP A 253 -10.62 -18.45 -6.27
N ASN A 254 -9.79 -19.34 -6.81
CA ASN A 254 -9.33 -20.53 -6.08
C ASN A 254 -8.15 -20.25 -5.13
N TYR A 255 -7.74 -18.98 -5.03
CA TYR A 255 -6.56 -18.52 -4.29
C TYR A 255 -6.93 -17.39 -3.31
N GLU A 256 -6.53 -17.55 -2.06
CA GLU A 256 -6.34 -16.53 -1.03
C GLU A 256 -4.96 -15.89 -1.18
N PHE A 257 -4.88 -14.60 -0.89
CA PHE A 257 -3.66 -13.81 -0.99
C PHE A 257 -3.40 -13.13 0.36
N ASP A 258 -2.23 -13.41 0.92
CA ASP A 258 -1.74 -12.84 2.17
C ASP A 258 -0.68 -11.79 1.84
N PHE A 259 -0.94 -10.52 2.11
CA PHE A 259 -0.03 -9.41 1.80
C PHE A 259 0.85 -9.09 3.02
N VAL A 260 2.16 -8.98 2.82
CA VAL A 260 3.15 -8.70 3.88
C VAL A 260 3.96 -7.45 3.48
N ASP A 261 4.02 -6.46 4.38
CA ASP A 261 4.57 -5.14 4.10
C ASP A 261 6.01 -4.95 4.61
N GLY A 262 6.72 -3.97 4.05
CA GLY A 262 7.99 -3.46 4.56
C GLY A 262 7.79 -2.15 5.33
N ALA A 263 8.45 -2.01 6.48
CA ALA A 263 8.17 -0.93 7.44
C ALA A 263 9.19 0.24 7.43
N TYR A 264 10.24 0.19 6.60
CA TYR A 264 11.34 1.16 6.66
C TYR A 264 11.23 2.25 5.60
N LEU A 265 11.42 3.51 5.99
CA LEU A 265 11.55 4.64 5.06
C LEU A 265 12.76 4.47 4.12
N TRP A 266 12.59 4.83 2.86
CA TRP A 266 13.57 4.70 1.80
C TRP A 266 13.57 5.93 0.87
N PRO A 267 14.72 6.35 0.33
CA PRO A 267 14.76 7.41 -0.67
C PRO A 267 13.96 7.06 -1.92
N ALA A 268 13.39 8.07 -2.58
CA ALA A 268 12.72 7.88 -3.85
C ALA A 268 13.67 7.40 -4.96
N ALA A 269 13.17 6.55 -5.85
CA ALA A 269 13.93 6.12 -7.02
C ALA A 269 14.27 7.32 -7.93
N PRO A 270 15.38 7.32 -8.71
CA PRO A 270 15.84 8.48 -9.48
C PRO A 270 14.76 9.12 -10.38
N GLY A 271 13.94 8.32 -11.08
CA GLY A 271 12.84 8.83 -11.93
C GLY A 271 11.67 9.47 -11.17
N ILE A 272 11.72 9.47 -9.84
CA ILE A 272 10.75 10.11 -8.93
C ILE A 272 11.35 11.37 -8.31
N GLU A 273 12.62 11.33 -7.92
CA GLU A 273 13.37 12.50 -7.47
C GLU A 273 13.36 13.61 -8.54
N GLU A 274 13.60 13.26 -9.80
CA GLU A 274 13.61 14.20 -10.94
C GLU A 274 12.28 14.92 -11.15
N VAL A 275 11.16 14.30 -10.77
CA VAL A 275 9.81 14.83 -11.05
C VAL A 275 9.21 15.49 -9.82
N PHE A 276 9.57 15.05 -8.62
CA PHE A 276 8.85 15.42 -7.39
C PHE A 276 9.77 15.84 -6.22
N GLY A 277 11.08 15.91 -6.42
CA GLY A 277 12.05 16.39 -5.43
C GLY A 277 12.46 15.34 -4.40
N THR A 278 13.42 15.71 -3.54
CA THR A 278 14.14 14.81 -2.63
C THR A 278 13.39 14.46 -1.33
N GLN A 279 12.23 15.07 -1.06
CA GLN A 279 11.51 14.96 0.22
C GLN A 279 10.41 13.89 0.23
N GLN A 280 10.55 12.81 -0.55
CA GLN A 280 9.52 11.78 -0.65
C GLN A 280 9.80 10.55 0.24
N ALA A 281 8.78 10.12 0.97
CA ALA A 281 8.78 8.88 1.75
C ALA A 281 8.42 7.69 0.85
N CYS A 282 9.43 6.91 0.42
CA CYS A 282 9.23 5.55 -0.10
C CYS A 282 9.47 4.54 1.03
N TYR A 283 9.08 3.27 0.83
CA TYR A 283 9.26 2.22 1.84
C TYR A 283 10.01 1.02 1.30
N SER A 284 10.70 0.33 2.20
CA SER A 284 11.56 -0.82 1.96
C SER A 284 11.37 -1.85 3.09
N TYR A 285 11.69 -3.11 2.82
CA TYR A 285 11.72 -4.15 3.86
C TYR A 285 12.81 -3.90 4.90
N PHE A 286 13.83 -3.13 4.55
CA PHE A 286 14.95 -2.79 5.44
C PHE A 286 15.57 -1.45 5.05
N ASP A 287 16.16 -0.76 6.03
CA ASP A 287 16.84 0.54 5.88
C ASP A 287 18.26 0.48 5.30
N GLY A 288 18.64 -0.67 4.72
CA GLY A 288 19.96 -0.91 4.14
C GLY A 288 21.03 -1.28 5.16
N THR A 289 20.67 -1.41 6.45
CA THR A 289 21.54 -2.02 7.45
C THR A 289 21.39 -3.54 7.48
N ALA A 290 22.45 -4.24 7.92
CA ALA A 290 22.40 -5.68 8.08
C ALA A 290 21.39 -6.13 9.14
N GLY A 291 21.17 -5.30 10.18
CA GLY A 291 20.25 -5.59 11.27
C GLY A 291 18.79 -5.57 10.81
N SER A 292 18.37 -4.51 10.11
CA SER A 292 17.00 -4.42 9.57
C SER A 292 16.74 -5.47 8.49
N ALA A 293 17.72 -5.77 7.64
CA ALA A 293 17.60 -6.82 6.64
C ALA A 293 17.45 -8.21 7.29
N LEU A 294 18.18 -8.49 8.38
CA LEU A 294 18.01 -9.74 9.12
C LEU A 294 16.63 -9.82 9.78
N ALA A 295 16.20 -8.73 10.42
CA ALA A 295 14.88 -8.64 11.05
C ALA A 295 13.76 -8.91 10.03
N ALA A 296 13.83 -8.31 8.84
CA ALA A 296 12.85 -8.56 7.78
C ALA A 296 12.77 -10.04 7.35
N VAL A 297 13.92 -10.73 7.26
CA VAL A 297 13.97 -12.16 6.94
C VAL A 297 13.41 -12.99 8.10
N ASP A 298 13.72 -12.62 9.34
CA ASP A 298 13.20 -13.26 10.55
C ASP A 298 11.67 -13.10 10.65
N ASP A 299 11.15 -11.92 10.36
CA ASP A 299 9.73 -11.60 10.37
C ASP A 299 8.97 -12.38 9.29
N LEU A 300 9.50 -12.43 8.06
CA LEU A 300 8.94 -13.27 6.99
C LEU A 300 8.92 -14.74 7.39
N ALA A 301 10.01 -15.25 7.98
CA ALA A 301 10.08 -16.64 8.43
C ALA A 301 9.08 -16.92 9.57
N ALA A 302 8.93 -16.01 10.52
CA ALA A 302 7.97 -16.14 11.61
C ALA A 302 6.53 -16.13 11.08
N TYR A 303 6.21 -15.22 10.15
CA TYR A 303 4.91 -15.14 9.51
C TYR A 303 4.56 -16.45 8.80
N VAL A 304 5.49 -17.00 8.01
CA VAL A 304 5.29 -18.29 7.32
C VAL A 304 5.12 -19.44 8.31
N ALA A 305 5.89 -19.45 9.40
CA ALA A 305 5.78 -20.49 10.42
C ALA A 305 4.44 -20.45 11.17
N GLU A 306 3.87 -19.27 11.37
CA GLU A 306 2.60 -19.06 12.08
C GLU A 306 1.38 -19.29 11.17
N ASN A 307 1.45 -18.85 9.91
CA ASN A 307 0.29 -18.77 9.01
C ASN A 307 0.31 -19.79 7.86
N GLY A 308 1.43 -20.50 7.67
CA GLY A 308 1.59 -21.51 6.64
C GLY A 308 0.84 -22.82 6.91
N PRO A 309 0.92 -23.79 5.98
CA PRO A 309 1.75 -23.77 4.77
C PRO A 309 1.19 -22.86 3.67
N PHE A 310 2.09 -22.38 2.81
CA PHE A 310 1.81 -21.57 1.63
C PHE A 310 2.14 -22.35 0.36
N ASP A 311 1.19 -22.37 -0.59
CA ASP A 311 1.40 -22.99 -1.90
C ASP A 311 2.51 -22.27 -2.68
N ALA A 312 2.57 -20.93 -2.58
CA ALA A 312 3.73 -20.17 -3.02
C ALA A 312 3.97 -18.87 -2.23
N VAL A 313 5.21 -18.38 -2.33
CA VAL A 313 5.58 -16.98 -2.02
C VAL A 313 5.78 -16.20 -3.33
N LEU A 314 5.21 -15.01 -3.44
CA LEU A 314 5.35 -14.11 -4.59
C LEU A 314 6.07 -12.82 -4.16
N GLY A 315 7.22 -12.58 -4.79
CA GLY A 315 7.99 -11.36 -4.61
C GLY A 315 7.96 -10.48 -5.86
N PHE A 316 7.91 -9.16 -5.66
CA PHE A 316 8.25 -8.17 -6.67
C PHE A 316 9.50 -7.40 -6.24
N SER A 317 10.47 -7.18 -7.14
CA SER A 317 11.68 -6.40 -6.85
C SER A 317 12.39 -6.88 -5.57
N MET A 318 12.55 -6.01 -4.57
CA MET A 318 13.13 -6.36 -3.27
C MET A 318 12.35 -7.43 -2.50
N GLY A 319 11.03 -7.56 -2.72
CA GLY A 319 10.25 -8.67 -2.16
C GLY A 319 10.74 -10.04 -2.68
N SER A 320 11.17 -10.11 -3.94
CA SER A 320 11.83 -11.31 -4.48
C SER A 320 13.17 -11.56 -3.80
N ALA A 321 13.96 -10.51 -3.55
CA ALA A 321 15.23 -10.63 -2.85
C ALA A 321 15.03 -11.14 -1.41
N LEU A 322 14.01 -10.65 -0.70
CA LEU A 322 13.67 -11.09 0.65
C LEU A 322 13.24 -12.56 0.68
N ALA A 323 12.30 -12.93 -0.18
CA ALA A 323 11.84 -14.32 -0.30
C ALA A 323 12.97 -15.27 -0.71
N ALA A 324 13.81 -14.87 -1.67
CA ALA A 324 14.98 -15.64 -2.08
C ALA A 324 16.05 -15.74 -0.98
N THR A 325 16.26 -14.69 -0.18
CA THR A 325 17.16 -14.72 0.98
C THR A 325 16.70 -15.76 2.01
N LEU A 326 15.39 -15.85 2.26
CA LEU A 326 14.83 -16.90 3.11
C LEU A 326 15.01 -18.28 2.47
N LEU A 327 14.67 -18.45 1.19
CA LEU A 327 14.66 -19.75 0.51
C LEU A 327 16.06 -20.31 0.23
N LEU A 328 17.08 -19.47 0.04
CA LEU A 328 18.46 -19.89 -0.11
C LEU A 328 18.98 -20.46 1.21
N GLN A 329 19.40 -21.74 1.17
CA GLN A 329 19.91 -22.44 2.34
C GLN A 329 21.45 -22.38 2.34
N PRO A 330 22.10 -21.76 3.34
CA PRO A 330 23.55 -21.76 3.45
C PRO A 330 24.13 -23.19 3.51
N ARG A 331 25.24 -23.44 2.80
CA ARG A 331 25.97 -24.73 2.79
C ARG A 331 26.77 -24.95 4.07
N ASP A 332 27.33 -23.88 4.62
CA ASP A 332 28.29 -23.96 5.71
C ASP A 332 27.61 -23.79 7.06
N GLY A 333 27.18 -24.92 7.62
CA GLY A 333 26.90 -25.04 9.04
C GLY A 333 28.19 -24.97 9.86
N ASN A 334 28.66 -23.78 10.20
CA ASN A 334 29.65 -23.59 11.28
C ASN A 334 29.04 -23.79 12.68
N GLY A 335 28.13 -24.76 12.84
CA GLY A 335 27.60 -25.20 14.13
C GLY A 335 26.60 -24.28 14.83
N LYS A 336 26.33 -23.07 14.33
CA LYS A 336 25.10 -22.33 14.71
C LYS A 336 24.02 -22.69 13.72
N LYS A 337 23.12 -23.60 14.11
CA LYS A 337 21.88 -23.89 13.37
C LYS A 337 21.30 -22.58 12.83
N LEU A 338 20.84 -22.55 11.59
CA LEU A 338 19.95 -21.49 11.16
C LEU A 338 18.84 -21.36 12.22
N ALA A 339 18.32 -20.14 12.40
CA ALA A 339 17.20 -19.93 13.31
C ALA A 339 16.16 -21.03 12.99
N PRO A 340 15.73 -21.86 13.96
CA PRO A 340 14.83 -22.99 13.69
C PRO A 340 13.56 -22.57 12.93
N THR A 341 13.16 -21.31 13.10
CA THR A 341 12.08 -20.64 12.38
C THR A 341 12.34 -20.55 10.87
N HIS A 342 13.56 -20.28 10.40
CA HIS A 342 13.89 -20.22 8.97
C HIS A 342 13.76 -21.59 8.31
N ASP A 343 14.27 -22.63 8.97
CA ASP A 343 14.18 -24.00 8.44
C ASP A 343 12.73 -24.49 8.43
N ALA A 344 11.95 -24.16 9.48
CA ALA A 344 10.51 -24.42 9.51
C ALA A 344 9.78 -23.69 8.38
N ALA A 345 10.05 -22.39 8.20
CA ALA A 345 9.44 -21.57 7.16
C ALA A 345 9.73 -22.11 5.74
N ARG A 346 10.97 -22.49 5.45
CA ARG A 346 11.33 -23.08 4.14
C ARG A 346 10.53 -24.35 3.82
N ASN A 347 10.24 -25.17 4.84
CA ASN A 347 9.45 -26.39 4.66
C ASN A 347 7.95 -26.13 4.51
N LEU A 348 7.50 -24.91 4.81
CA LEU A 348 6.11 -24.46 4.70
C LEU A 348 5.84 -23.64 3.45
N ILE A 349 6.84 -23.42 2.57
CA ILE A 349 6.69 -22.76 1.27
C ILE A 349 6.92 -23.81 0.19
N TYR A 350 5.93 -24.04 -0.67
CA TYR A 350 6.02 -25.11 -1.67
C TYR A 350 6.47 -24.67 -3.07
N SER A 351 6.38 -23.37 -3.39
CA SER A 351 6.89 -22.79 -4.64
C SER A 351 7.17 -21.30 -4.48
N ALA A 352 7.81 -20.68 -5.48
CA ALA A 352 8.07 -19.24 -5.46
C ALA A 352 7.81 -18.56 -6.81
N ILE A 353 7.37 -17.31 -6.79
CA ILE A 353 7.12 -16.49 -7.97
C ILE A 353 7.93 -15.21 -7.80
N PHE A 354 8.89 -14.99 -8.69
CA PHE A 354 9.75 -13.81 -8.67
C PHE A 354 9.43 -12.92 -9.87
N VAL A 355 9.00 -11.69 -9.61
CA VAL A 355 8.69 -10.68 -10.63
C VAL A 355 9.71 -9.54 -10.53
N CYS A 356 10.48 -9.31 -11.60
CA CYS A 356 11.56 -8.31 -11.64
C CYS A 356 12.45 -8.33 -10.39
N GLY A 357 12.79 -9.52 -9.89
CA GLY A 357 13.50 -9.67 -8.63
C GLY A 357 14.92 -9.10 -8.65
N THR A 358 15.31 -8.46 -7.55
CA THR A 358 16.68 -7.99 -7.31
C THR A 358 17.52 -9.07 -6.62
N LEU A 359 18.82 -8.84 -6.46
CA LEU A 359 19.72 -9.79 -5.81
C LEU A 359 19.32 -10.04 -4.34
N PRO A 360 19.39 -11.29 -3.83
CA PRO A 360 19.22 -11.58 -2.41
C PRO A 360 20.48 -11.20 -1.60
N VAL A 361 20.35 -11.17 -0.28
CA VAL A 361 21.47 -10.91 0.64
C VAL A 361 21.96 -12.18 1.32
N ASP A 362 23.25 -12.23 1.62
CA ASP A 362 23.89 -13.35 2.30
C ASP A 362 23.47 -13.40 3.78
N CYS A 363 22.48 -14.25 4.08
CA CYS A 363 21.91 -14.38 5.42
C CYS A 363 22.94 -14.79 6.50
N ALA A 364 24.08 -15.38 6.11
CA ALA A 364 25.16 -15.69 7.06
C ALA A 364 25.97 -14.43 7.41
N GLU A 365 26.20 -13.52 6.45
CA GLU A 365 26.83 -12.22 6.67
C GLU A 365 25.91 -11.29 7.48
N LEU A 366 24.60 -11.31 7.21
CA LEU A 366 23.64 -10.49 7.96
C LEU A 366 23.73 -10.73 9.49
N ARG A 367 23.86 -12.00 9.89
CA ARG A 367 24.05 -12.40 11.29
C ARG A 367 25.39 -11.96 11.90
N ARG A 368 26.36 -11.61 11.07
CA ARG A 368 27.64 -11.00 11.47
C ARG A 368 27.60 -9.48 11.48
N GLY A 369 26.45 -8.89 11.18
CA GLY A 369 26.28 -7.44 11.08
C GLY A 369 26.78 -6.85 9.75
N THR A 370 27.01 -7.69 8.74
CA THR A 370 27.47 -7.26 7.41
C THR A 370 26.40 -7.54 6.36
N MET A 371 26.13 -6.56 5.49
CA MET A 371 25.18 -6.72 4.39
C MET A 371 25.96 -7.02 3.11
N THR A 372 25.63 -8.11 2.45
CA THR A 372 26.25 -8.42 1.16
C THR A 372 25.27 -9.08 0.21
N TRP A 373 25.03 -8.40 -0.91
CA TRP A 373 24.24 -8.91 -2.02
C TRP A 373 24.95 -10.10 -2.69
N MET A 374 24.17 -11.08 -3.15
CA MET A 374 24.67 -12.28 -3.81
C MET A 374 24.26 -12.29 -5.27
N ASP A 375 25.24 -12.28 -6.18
CA ASP A 375 25.03 -12.75 -7.54
C ASP A 375 24.95 -14.29 -7.60
N ALA A 376 24.64 -14.84 -8.77
CA ALA A 376 24.47 -16.29 -8.90
C ALA A 376 25.76 -17.06 -8.56
N ALA A 377 26.93 -16.53 -8.93
CA ALA A 377 28.22 -17.18 -8.70
C ALA A 377 28.51 -17.30 -7.19
N ARG A 378 28.31 -16.23 -6.42
CA ARG A 378 28.46 -16.23 -4.98
C ARG A 378 27.41 -17.11 -4.30
N ALA A 379 26.16 -17.05 -4.75
CA ALA A 379 25.09 -17.90 -4.23
C ALA A 379 25.41 -19.39 -4.43
N HIS A 380 25.93 -19.80 -5.59
CA HIS A 380 26.31 -21.19 -5.87
C HIS A 380 27.49 -21.68 -5.01
N GLN A 381 28.39 -20.78 -4.60
CA GLN A 381 29.48 -21.12 -3.69
C GLN A 381 28.99 -21.33 -2.26
N LYS A 382 28.12 -20.44 -1.77
CA LYS A 382 27.74 -20.36 -0.35
C LYS A 382 26.44 -21.06 0.00
N CYS A 383 25.53 -21.26 -0.94
CA CYS A 383 24.17 -21.75 -0.69
C CYS A 383 23.82 -22.95 -1.56
N TRP A 384 22.86 -23.75 -1.10
CA TRP A 384 22.07 -24.61 -1.98
C TRP A 384 21.12 -23.73 -2.82
N PRO A 385 20.84 -24.11 -4.07
CA PRO A 385 19.89 -23.38 -4.91
C PRO A 385 18.49 -23.38 -4.29
N VAL A 386 17.65 -22.44 -4.70
CA VAL A 386 16.22 -22.44 -4.35
C VAL A 386 15.60 -23.71 -4.93
N ARG A 387 15.23 -24.65 -4.05
CA ARG A 387 14.81 -26.01 -4.42
C ARG A 387 13.34 -26.16 -4.77
N VAL A 388 12.51 -25.24 -4.29
CA VAL A 388 11.09 -25.23 -4.62
C VAL A 388 10.92 -24.83 -6.10
N PRO A 389 9.89 -25.32 -6.81
CA PRO A 389 9.58 -24.85 -8.16
C PRO A 389 9.42 -23.34 -8.20
N THR A 390 9.89 -22.69 -9.28
CA THR A 390 9.81 -21.23 -9.41
C THR A 390 9.26 -20.75 -10.76
N VAL A 391 8.53 -19.64 -10.75
CA VAL A 391 8.24 -18.84 -11.94
C VAL A 391 9.02 -17.52 -11.83
N ASN A 392 9.80 -17.18 -12.85
CA ASN A 392 10.66 -16.00 -12.88
C ASN A 392 10.23 -15.11 -14.05
N ALA A 393 9.46 -14.06 -13.74
CA ALA A 393 9.01 -13.06 -14.70
C ALA A 393 9.91 -11.83 -14.66
N TRP A 394 10.44 -11.40 -15.80
CA TRP A 394 11.34 -10.24 -15.87
C TRP A 394 11.27 -9.53 -17.22
N SER A 395 11.86 -8.34 -17.30
CA SER A 395 11.85 -7.49 -18.51
C SER A 395 13.26 -7.16 -18.97
N GLU A 396 13.53 -7.29 -20.28
CA GLU A 396 14.77 -6.78 -20.89
C GLU A 396 14.84 -5.24 -20.88
N GLN A 397 13.71 -4.57 -20.61
CA GLN A 397 13.59 -3.12 -20.51
C GLN A 397 13.74 -2.63 -19.06
N ASP A 398 14.09 -3.51 -18.11
CA ASP A 398 14.41 -3.13 -16.75
C ASP A 398 15.76 -2.39 -16.71
N THR A 399 15.70 -1.07 -16.73
CA THR A 399 16.86 -0.19 -16.62
C THR A 399 17.24 0.12 -15.17
N GLY A 400 16.39 -0.26 -14.20
CA GLY A 400 16.64 -0.01 -12.78
C GLY A 400 17.63 -1.01 -12.19
N TYR A 401 17.46 -2.29 -12.53
CA TYR A 401 18.27 -3.39 -12.00
C TYR A 401 18.72 -4.35 -13.12
N PRO A 402 19.49 -3.85 -14.11
CA PRO A 402 19.81 -4.61 -15.31
C PRO A 402 20.59 -5.88 -14.97
N GLY A 403 20.05 -7.04 -15.36
CA GLY A 403 20.71 -8.33 -15.18
C GLY A 403 20.37 -9.05 -13.87
N GLU A 404 19.81 -8.37 -12.86
CA GLU A 404 19.63 -8.95 -11.53
C GLU A 404 18.58 -10.06 -11.50
N SER A 405 17.47 -9.89 -12.23
CA SER A 405 16.45 -10.94 -12.31
C SER A 405 16.99 -12.21 -12.96
N GLN A 406 17.86 -12.09 -13.96
CA GLN A 406 18.54 -13.27 -14.54
C GLN A 406 19.54 -13.90 -13.56
N GLN A 407 20.22 -13.10 -12.71
CA GLN A 407 21.08 -13.65 -11.66
C GLN A 407 20.25 -14.43 -10.63
N LEU A 408 19.14 -13.86 -10.14
CA LEU A 408 18.24 -14.52 -9.21
C LEU A 408 17.66 -15.82 -9.79
N MET A 409 17.21 -15.79 -11.06
CA MET A 409 16.72 -16.98 -11.76
C MET A 409 17.78 -18.10 -11.86
N ARG A 410 19.07 -17.74 -12.00
CA ARG A 410 20.18 -18.71 -11.98
C ARG A 410 20.43 -19.33 -10.61
N MET A 411 19.89 -18.78 -9.54
CA MET A 411 19.94 -19.36 -8.20
C MET A 411 18.84 -20.40 -7.96
N CYS A 412 17.86 -20.50 -8.86
CA CYS A 412 16.81 -21.51 -8.82
C CYS A 412 17.23 -22.78 -9.54
N VAL A 413 16.72 -23.94 -9.08
CA VAL A 413 16.92 -25.25 -9.74
C VAL A 413 16.39 -25.19 -11.18
N GLU A 414 17.23 -25.55 -12.15
CA GLU A 414 16.95 -25.37 -13.57
C GLU A 414 15.79 -26.26 -14.05
N GLU A 415 15.68 -27.47 -13.51
CA GLU A 415 14.66 -28.45 -13.89
C GLU A 415 13.24 -28.07 -13.44
N SER A 416 13.11 -27.14 -12.49
CA SER A 416 11.83 -26.74 -11.91
C SER A 416 11.59 -25.23 -11.97
N ARG A 417 12.40 -24.47 -12.72
CA ARG A 417 12.17 -23.05 -12.96
C ARG A 417 11.48 -22.81 -14.30
N VAL A 418 10.59 -21.84 -14.32
CA VAL A 418 9.98 -21.27 -15.53
C VAL A 418 10.52 -19.86 -15.71
N GLU A 419 10.94 -19.52 -16.93
CA GLU A 419 11.36 -18.17 -17.33
C GLU A 419 10.24 -17.53 -18.16
N LEU A 420 9.85 -16.30 -17.80
CA LEU A 420 8.88 -15.50 -18.54
C LEU A 420 9.43 -14.09 -18.78
N ARG A 421 9.26 -13.59 -20.00
CA ARG A 421 9.62 -12.21 -20.36
C ARG A 421 8.37 -11.35 -20.50
N HIS A 422 8.45 -10.12 -20.04
CA HIS A 422 7.40 -9.11 -20.20
C HIS A 422 8.00 -7.76 -20.60
N SER A 423 7.14 -6.80 -20.95
CA SER A 423 7.56 -5.48 -21.44
C SER A 423 7.39 -4.32 -20.45
N ALA A 424 6.93 -4.60 -19.22
CA ALA A 424 6.67 -3.58 -18.18
C ALA A 424 7.90 -2.89 -17.54
N GLY A 425 9.11 -3.01 -18.11
CA GLY A 425 10.34 -2.50 -17.46
C GLY A 425 10.54 -3.10 -16.05
N HIS A 426 10.92 -2.28 -15.07
CA HIS A 426 10.97 -2.68 -13.65
C HIS A 426 9.57 -2.60 -13.01
N GLY A 427 8.69 -3.55 -13.34
CA GLY A 427 7.30 -3.51 -12.92
C GLY A 427 6.59 -4.86 -13.07
N VAL A 428 5.42 -4.98 -12.44
CA VAL A 428 4.52 -6.12 -12.64
C VAL A 428 3.87 -6.00 -14.04
N PRO A 429 3.82 -7.07 -14.85
CA PRO A 429 3.17 -7.01 -16.17
C PRO A 429 1.71 -6.59 -16.04
N SER A 430 1.26 -5.72 -16.96
CA SER A 430 -0.12 -5.21 -17.00
C SER A 430 -0.83 -5.49 -18.31
N LYS A 431 -0.09 -5.85 -19.38
CA LYS A 431 -0.67 -6.24 -20.67
C LYS A 431 -1.40 -7.58 -20.55
N THR A 432 -2.61 -7.67 -21.09
CA THR A 432 -3.50 -8.83 -20.89
C THR A 432 -2.86 -10.16 -21.28
N ASP A 433 -2.14 -10.21 -22.40
CA ASP A 433 -1.44 -11.41 -22.88
C ASP A 433 -0.26 -11.80 -21.98
N GLU A 434 0.55 -10.83 -21.55
CA GLU A 434 1.67 -11.05 -20.62
C GLU A 434 1.18 -11.52 -19.24
N VAL A 435 0.12 -10.91 -18.72
CA VAL A 435 -0.49 -11.30 -17.44
C VAL A 435 -1.11 -12.69 -17.53
N ALA A 436 -1.82 -12.99 -18.62
CA ALA A 436 -2.40 -14.32 -18.83
C ALA A 436 -1.32 -15.41 -18.92
N ALA A 437 -0.18 -15.13 -19.57
CA ALA A 437 0.96 -16.04 -19.64
C ALA A 437 1.59 -16.28 -18.25
N LEU A 438 1.74 -15.21 -17.45
CA LEU A 438 2.20 -15.32 -16.07
C LEU A 438 1.24 -16.15 -15.21
N ALA A 439 -0.06 -15.84 -15.25
CA ALA A 439 -1.08 -16.56 -14.49
C ALA A 439 -1.12 -18.05 -14.87
N SER A 440 -1.08 -18.37 -16.17
CA SER A 440 -1.09 -19.75 -16.67
C SER A 440 0.12 -20.54 -16.17
N SER A 441 1.31 -19.93 -16.18
CA SER A 441 2.54 -20.56 -15.69
C SER A 441 2.50 -20.80 -14.18
N VAL A 442 1.95 -19.85 -13.43
CA VAL A 442 1.72 -20.00 -11.98
C VAL A 442 0.74 -21.14 -11.70
N GLN A 443 -0.40 -21.18 -12.39
CA GLN A 443 -1.39 -22.27 -12.23
C GLN A 443 -0.78 -23.64 -12.56
N GLN A 444 0.01 -23.73 -13.63
CA GLN A 444 0.70 -24.97 -14.01
C GLN A 444 1.69 -25.42 -12.93
N MET A 445 2.51 -24.50 -12.41
CA MET A 445 3.44 -24.78 -11.31
C MET A 445 2.69 -25.27 -10.07
N LEU A 446 1.64 -24.56 -9.65
CA LEU A 446 0.86 -24.88 -8.47
C LEU A 446 0.12 -26.23 -8.59
N SER A 447 -0.38 -26.57 -9.78
CA SER A 447 -0.97 -27.89 -10.04
C SER A 447 0.04 -29.04 -9.85
N THR A 448 1.31 -28.81 -10.20
CA THR A 448 2.38 -29.81 -10.08
C THR A 448 2.82 -29.98 -8.63
N VAL A 449 2.88 -28.89 -7.87
CA VAL A 449 3.17 -28.90 -6.43
C VAL A 449 2.13 -29.72 -5.68
N ARG A 450 0.83 -29.48 -5.97
CA ARG A 450 -0.29 -30.18 -5.33
C ARG A 450 -0.37 -31.67 -5.63
N ALA A 451 0.17 -32.12 -6.74
CA ALA A 451 0.25 -33.56 -7.03
C ALA A 451 1.31 -34.29 -6.18
N ARG A 452 2.18 -33.56 -5.48
CA ARG A 452 3.32 -34.09 -4.71
C ARG A 452 3.15 -34.01 -3.19
N VAL A 453 2.24 -33.16 -2.71
CA VAL A 453 1.83 -33.02 -1.30
C VAL A 453 0.58 -33.85 -1.08
#